data_AF-A0A7Y5PHQ9-F1
#
_entry.id   AF-A0A7Y5PHQ9-F1
#
_cell.length_a   1.000
_cell.length_b   1.000
_cell.length_c   1.000
_cell.angle_alpha   90.00
_cell.angle_beta   90.00
_cell.angle_gamma   90.00
#
_symmetry.space_group_name_H-M   'P 1'
#
loop_
_entity.id
_entity.type
_entity.pdbx_description
1 polymer ?
#
loop_
_entity_poly.entity_id
_entity_poly.type
_entity_poly.pdbx_seq_one_letter_code
_entity_poly.pdbx_strand_id
1 'polypeptide(L)' 'MSKADTKTTIDADGLRYRSKTPGSPFTAAGAFGAATMSCFLCGKHRPRSALKSRRLLGKAQFVCSPSCKEADAAGAKKP' A
#
# COMPACT_ATOMS: atom_id res chain seq x y z
N MET A 1 -18.26 -17.35 11.08
CA MET A 1 -17.30 -18.45 10.83
C MET A 1 -15.99 -18.11 11.52
N SER A 2 -15.59 -18.96 12.46
CA SER A 2 -14.45 -18.78 13.38
C SER A 2 -13.11 -18.74 12.61
N LYS A 3 -12.23 -17.76 12.91
CA LYS A 3 -10.87 -17.73 12.35
C LYS A 3 -10.11 -18.98 12.84
N ALA A 4 -9.47 -19.70 11.92
CA ALA A 4 -8.64 -20.85 12.24
C ALA A 4 -7.44 -20.43 13.11
N ASP A 5 -7.19 -21.21 14.16
CA ASP A 5 -6.08 -20.99 15.10
C ASP A 5 -4.74 -21.14 14.38
N THR A 6 -3.87 -20.14 14.54
CA THR A 6 -2.66 -20.01 13.73
C THR A 6 -1.48 -20.67 14.44
N LYS A 7 -1.25 -21.97 14.17
CA LYS A 7 -0.12 -22.70 14.77
C LYS A 7 1.20 -22.26 14.14
N THR A 8 2.09 -21.69 14.96
CA THR A 8 3.45 -21.30 14.55
C THR A 8 4.44 -22.41 14.91
N THR A 9 5.15 -22.93 13.91
CA THR A 9 6.26 -23.87 14.09
C THR A 9 7.57 -23.18 13.70
N ILE A 10 8.63 -23.45 14.45
CA ILE A 10 9.98 -22.92 14.19
C ILE A 10 10.70 -23.90 13.28
N ASP A 11 11.24 -23.41 12.16
CA ASP A 11 12.04 -24.22 11.24
C ASP A 11 13.38 -24.60 11.87
N ALA A 12 13.92 -25.77 11.54
CA ALA A 12 15.14 -26.29 12.18
C ALA A 12 16.37 -25.42 11.90
N ASP A 13 16.36 -24.69 10.77
CA ASP A 13 17.38 -23.71 10.39
C ASP A 13 17.24 -22.34 11.11
N GLY A 14 16.34 -22.24 12.09
CA GLY A 14 16.14 -21.05 12.92
C GLY A 14 15.37 -19.91 12.25
N LEU A 15 15.00 -20.04 10.97
CA LEU A 15 14.25 -19.02 10.25
C LEU A 15 12.74 -19.14 10.51
N ARG A 16 12.24 -18.32 11.43
CA ARG A 16 10.81 -18.22 11.73
C ARG A 16 10.07 -17.61 10.54
N TYR A 17 9.51 -18.43 9.65
CA TYR A 17 8.34 -18.00 8.88
C TYR A 17 7.20 -17.76 9.87
N ARG A 18 7.16 -16.55 10.41
CA ARG A 18 6.04 -16.06 11.22
C ARG A 18 4.79 -16.28 10.39
N SER A 19 3.81 -16.95 10.98
CA SER A 19 2.46 -16.98 10.44
C SER A 19 1.99 -15.55 10.21
N LYS A 20 2.08 -15.07 8.97
CA LYS A 20 1.55 -13.77 8.60
C LYS A 20 0.04 -13.91 8.66
N THR A 21 -0.62 -12.99 9.37
CA THR A 21 -2.08 -12.90 9.34
C THR A 21 -2.52 -12.91 7.87
N PRO A 22 -3.37 -13.86 7.44
CA PRO A 22 -3.81 -13.92 6.05
C PRO A 22 -4.55 -12.63 5.71
N GLY A 23 -4.09 -11.94 4.67
CA GLY A 23 -4.64 -10.66 4.23
C GLY A 23 -3.56 -9.72 3.71
N SER A 24 -3.79 -9.17 2.52
CA SER A 24 -3.01 -8.04 2.02
C SER A 24 -3.61 -6.74 2.58
N PRO A 25 -2.79 -5.73 2.94
CA PRO A 25 -3.30 -4.39 3.26
C PRO A 25 -3.94 -3.73 2.03
N PHE A 26 -3.72 -4.29 0.84
CA PHE A 26 -4.40 -3.92 -0.39
C PHE A 26 -5.58 -4.87 -0.61
N THR A 27 -6.78 -4.32 -0.59
CA THR A 27 -7.99 -5.03 -1.02
C THR A 27 -7.83 -5.42 -2.49
N ALA A 28 -8.32 -6.60 -2.88
CA ALA A 28 -8.39 -6.97 -4.28
C ALA A 28 -9.09 -5.86 -5.06
N ALA A 29 -8.40 -5.26 -6.03
CA ALA A 29 -8.98 -4.23 -6.86
C ALA A 29 -10.10 -4.87 -7.68
N GLY A 30 -11.36 -4.59 -7.33
CA GLY A 30 -12.48 -4.89 -8.22
C GLY A 30 -12.29 -4.14 -9.55
N ALA A 31 -13.05 -4.50 -10.60
CA ALA A 31 -12.94 -3.88 -11.92
C ALA A 31 -13.04 -2.33 -11.92
N PHE A 32 -13.64 -1.76 -10.87
CA PHE A 32 -13.77 -0.32 -10.63
C PHE A 32 -13.17 0.14 -9.29
N GLY A 33 -12.46 -0.76 -8.60
CA GLY A 33 -11.99 -0.58 -7.23
C GLY A 33 -10.64 0.13 -7.19
N ALA A 34 -10.68 1.46 -7.05
CA ALA A 34 -9.66 2.31 -6.42
C ALA A 34 -8.24 1.73 -6.35
N ALA A 35 -7.61 1.45 -7.51
CA ALA A 35 -6.23 0.98 -7.56
C ALA A 35 -5.32 2.04 -6.90
N THR A 36 -4.78 1.72 -5.73
CA THR A 36 -3.81 2.58 -5.07
C THR A 36 -2.45 2.39 -5.73
N MET A 37 -1.71 3.47 -5.93
CA MET A 37 -0.31 3.40 -6.35
C MET A 37 0.58 4.19 -5.39
N SER A 38 1.86 3.83 -5.31
CA SER A 38 2.86 4.59 -4.56
C SER A 38 3.21 5.89 -5.28
N CYS A 39 3.31 6.99 -4.54
CA CYS A 39 3.97 8.20 -5.02
C CYS A 39 5.48 7.96 -5.18
N PHE A 40 6.06 8.31 -6.32
CA PHE A 40 7.49 8.14 -6.57
C PHE A 40 8.40 8.94 -5.62
N LEU A 41 7.89 10.02 -5.03
CA LEU A 41 8.69 10.89 -4.13
C LEU A 41 8.63 10.46 -2.66
N CYS A 42 7.45 10.11 -2.13
CA CYS A 42 7.28 9.78 -0.71
C CYS A 42 7.01 8.29 -0.45
N GLY A 43 6.88 7.45 -1.49
CA GLY A 43 6.66 6.00 -1.39
C GLY A 43 5.25 5.58 -0.89
N LYS A 44 4.47 6.50 -0.33
CA LYS A 44 3.16 6.20 0.26
C LYS A 44 2.14 5.84 -0.81
N HIS A 45 1.35 4.79 -0.53
CA HIS A 45 0.27 4.36 -1.41
C HIS A 45 -0.94 5.28 -1.26
N ARG A 46 -1.45 5.75 -2.40
CA ARG A 46 -2.56 6.69 -2.51
C ARG A 46 -3.51 6.26 -3.62
N PRO A 47 -4.80 6.63 -3.58
CA PRO A 47 -5.69 6.37 -4.70
C PRO A 47 -5.16 7.07 -5.95
N ARG A 48 -5.29 6.44 -7.12
CA ARG A 48 -4.78 6.99 -8.39
C ARG A 48 -5.33 8.38 -8.72
N SER A 49 -6.53 8.71 -8.26
CA SER A 49 -7.14 10.05 -8.40
C SER A 49 -6.43 11.15 -7.61
N ALA A 50 -5.68 10.80 -6.56
CA ALA A 50 -4.90 11.76 -5.76
C ALA A 50 -3.45 11.92 -6.26
N LEU A 51 -3.09 11.23 -7.35
CA LEU A 51 -1.77 11.29 -7.97
C LEU A 51 -1.86 12.03 -9.31
N LYS A 52 -0.80 12.77 -9.65
CA LYS A 52 -0.58 13.35 -10.97
C LYS A 52 0.60 12.68 -11.65
N SER A 53 0.56 12.60 -12.98
CA SER A 53 1.72 12.17 -13.76
C SER A 53 2.70 13.34 -13.89
N ARG A 54 3.99 13.08 -13.65
CA ARG A 54 5.08 14.03 -13.86
C ARG A 54 6.23 13.31 -14.57
N ARG A 55 6.84 13.95 -15.56
CA ARG A 55 8.02 13.41 -16.23
C ARG A 55 9.24 13.55 -15.31
N LEU A 56 9.78 12.44 -14.84
CA LEU A 56 10.96 12.35 -13.97
C LEU A 56 11.92 11.33 -14.58
N LEU A 57 13.21 11.69 -14.72
CA LEU A 57 14.23 10.80 -15.31
C LEU A 57 13.82 10.24 -16.68
N GLY A 58 13.21 11.07 -17.53
CA GLY A 58 12.76 10.70 -18.88
C GLY A 58 11.49 9.84 -18.94
N LYS A 59 10.96 9.35 -17.81
CA LYS A 59 9.74 8.53 -17.74
C LYS A 59 8.60 9.26 -17.03
N ALA A 60 7.36 8.95 -17.39
CA ALA A 60 6.20 9.46 -16.66
C ALA A 60 6.07 8.67 -15.34
N GLN A 61 6.21 9.36 -14.22
CA GLN A 61 6.06 8.81 -12.87
C GLN A 61 4.86 9.44 -12.18
N PHE A 62 4.20 8.68 -11.31
CA PHE A 62 3.08 9.18 -10.52
C PHE A 62 3.56 9.77 -9.21
N VAL A 63 3.16 11.01 -8.93
CA VAL A 63 3.52 11.75 -7.72
C VAL A 63 2.27 12.38 -7.09
N CYS A 64 2.32 12.67 -5.79
CA CYS A 64 1.22 13.35 -5.10
C CYS A 64 0.85 14.68 -5.77
N SER A 65 -0.44 14.97 -5.81
CA SER A 65 -0.99 16.27 -6.18
C SER A 65 -1.75 16.86 -4.99
N PRO A 66 -1.50 18.12 -4.57
CA PRO A 66 -0.57 19.09 -5.14
C PRO A 66 0.89 18.84 -4.73
N SER A 67 1.11 18.44 -3.47
CA SER A 67 2.42 18.10 -2.88
C SER A 67 2.33 16.89 -1.93
N CYS A 68 3.47 16.28 -1.57
CA CYS A 68 3.48 15.15 -0.63
C CYS A 68 3.02 15.56 0.79
N LYS A 69 3.36 16.78 1.22
CA LYS A 69 3.00 17.30 2.55
C LYS A 69 1.48 17.45 2.70
N GLU A 70 0.83 18.03 1.70
CA GLU A 70 -0.64 18.22 1.71
C GLU A 70 -1.38 16.90 1.57
N ALA A 71 -0.87 15.99 0.73
CA ALA A 71 -1.42 14.63 0.62
C ALA A 71 -1.33 13.88 1.96
N ASP A 72 -0.25 14.07 2.73
CA ASP A 72 -0.09 13.52 4.08
C ASP A 72 -1.12 14.07 5.07
N ALA A 73 -1.33 15.39 5.10
CA ALA A 73 -2.38 16.00 5.91
C ALA A 73 -3.79 15.48 5.56
N ALA A 74 -4.09 15.30 4.27
CA ALA A 74 -5.38 14.77 3.81
C ALA A 74 -5.59 13.28 4.17
N GLY A 75 -4.50 12.50 4.25
CA GLY A 75 -4.56 11.08 4.58
C GLY A 75 -4.80 10.80 6.08
N ALA A 76 -4.35 11.69 6.95
CA ALA A 76 -4.51 11.59 8.41
C ALA A 76 -5.94 11.89 8.90
N LYS A 77 -6.82 12.41 8.02
CA LYS A 77 -8.19 12.83 8.36
C LYS A 77 -9.26 11.80 8.01
N LYS A 78 -8.87 10.59 7.57
CA LYS A 78 -9.84 9.52 7.29
C LYS A 78 -10.16 8.80 8.61
N PRO A 79 -11.43 8.81 9.09
CA PRO A 79 -11.83 8.11 10.31
C PRO A 79 -11.67 6.60 10.17
#